data_AF-A0A5H5B519-F1
#
_entry.id   AF-A0A5H5B519-F1
#
_cell.length_a   1.000
_cell.length_b   1.000
_cell.length_c   1.000
_cell.angle_alpha   90.00
_cell.angle_beta   90.00
_cell.angle_gamma   90.00
#
_symmetry.space_group_name_H-M   'P 1'
#
loop_
_entity.id
_entity.type
_entity.pdbx_description
1 polymer ?
#
loop_
_entity_poly.entity_id
_entity_poly.type
_entity_poly.pdbx_seq_one_letter_code
_entity_poly.pdbx_strand_id
1 'polypeptide(L)'
;MTMSFVRLETWGELNYPDDPPPLTTLRRWARNGNIYPTPVLHGRTYRVNPDAFYIKPNKVGLVLEQHHPNGRTGKKSALLERLINESKKV
;
A
#
# COMPACT_ATOMS: atom_id res chain seq x y z
N MET A 1 23.62 -1.34 3.40
CA MET A 1 22.79 -0.72 4.45
C MET A 1 22.18 -1.84 5.28
N THR A 2 22.59 -2.03 6.52
CA THR A 2 21.93 -2.98 7.43
C THR A 2 20.49 -2.52 7.64
N MET A 3 19.49 -3.37 7.35
CA MET A 3 18.08 -3.05 7.55
C MET A 3 17.80 -2.90 9.04
N SER A 4 17.89 -1.68 9.57
CA SER A 4 17.57 -1.40 10.97
C SER A 4 16.05 -1.33 11.12
N PHE A 5 15.43 -2.34 11.70
CA PHE A 5 13.98 -2.33 11.94
C PHE A 5 13.61 -1.47 13.15
N VAL A 6 12.58 -0.64 12.99
CA VAL A 6 11.99 0.18 14.06
C VAL A 6 10.71 -0.47 14.62
N ARG A 7 10.25 0.00 15.80
CA ARG A 7 8.94 -0.40 16.33
C ARG A 7 7.84 0.20 15.45
N LEU A 8 6.71 -0.49 15.35
CA LEU A 8 5.55 -0.03 14.58
C LEU A 8 5.02 1.34 15.04
N GLU A 9 5.03 1.61 16.34
CA GLU A 9 4.67 2.91 16.93
C GLU A 9 5.61 4.03 16.47
N THR A 10 6.91 3.81 16.60
CA THR A 10 7.95 4.74 16.14
C THR A 10 7.89 4.99 14.64
N TRP A 11 7.58 3.96 13.84
CA TRP A 11 7.34 4.15 12.41
C TRP A 11 6.13 5.07 12.14
N GLY A 12 5.06 4.94 12.93
CA GLY A 12 3.89 5.82 12.84
C GLY A 12 4.24 7.28 13.16
N GLU A 13 4.99 7.52 14.24
CA GLU A 13 5.47 8.85 14.62
C GLU A 13 6.37 9.48 13.55
N LEU A 14 7.25 8.68 12.93
CA LEU A 14 8.15 9.16 11.88
C LEU A 14 7.41 9.52 10.58
N ASN A 15 6.38 8.76 10.21
CA ASN A 15 5.64 8.98 8.95
C ASN A 15 4.49 9.98 9.08
N TYR A 16 3.97 10.18 10.30
CA TYR A 16 2.83 11.05 10.59
C TYR A 16 3.14 11.92 11.81
N PRO A 17 4.07 12.88 11.70
CA PRO A 17 4.55 13.66 12.85
C PRO A 17 3.48 14.57 13.48
N ASP A 18 2.51 15.04 12.68
CA ASP A 18 1.47 15.97 13.16
C ASP A 18 0.29 15.25 13.84
N ASP A 19 -0.08 14.06 13.36
CA ASP A 19 -1.20 13.27 13.86
C ASP A 19 -0.94 11.76 13.66
N PRO A 20 -0.11 11.15 14.53
CA PRO A 20 0.24 9.75 14.39
C PRO A 20 -0.97 8.83 14.67
N PRO A 21 -1.29 7.88 13.76
CA PRO A 21 -2.38 6.95 13.98
C PRO A 21 -2.17 6.13 15.26
N PRO A 22 -3.25 5.79 16.00
CA PRO A 22 -3.13 5.00 17.21
C PRO A 22 -2.59 3.59 16.91
N LEU A 23 -1.91 2.99 17.87
CA LEU A 23 -1.26 1.68 17.71
C LEU A 23 -2.22 0.57 17.25
N THR A 24 -3.49 0.63 17.63
CA THR A 24 -4.54 -0.30 17.17
C THR A 24 -4.75 -0.22 15.65
N THR A 25 -4.78 0.98 15.09
CA THR A 25 -4.85 1.25 13.65
C THR A 25 -3.60 0.78 12.95
N LEU A 26 -2.41 1.11 13.47
CA LEU A 26 -1.14 0.65 12.90
C LEU A 26 -1.04 -0.89 12.87
N ARG A 27 -1.47 -1.57 13.94
CA ARG A 27 -1.52 -3.04 13.98
C ARG A 27 -2.52 -3.62 12.99
N ARG A 28 -3.66 -2.95 12.77
CA ARG A 28 -4.62 -3.32 11.71
C ARG A 28 -3.96 -3.17 10.34
N TRP A 29 -3.24 -2.08 10.10
CA TRP A 29 -2.51 -1.88 8.84
C TRP A 29 -1.44 -2.95 8.60
N ALA A 30 -0.63 -3.27 9.60
CA ALA A 30 0.36 -4.34 9.51
C ALA A 30 -0.28 -5.69 9.15
N ARG A 31 -1.39 -6.06 9.81
CA ARG A 31 -2.13 -7.30 9.53
C ARG A 31 -2.76 -7.34 8.14
N ASN A 32 -3.27 -6.20 7.68
CA ASN A 32 -3.98 -6.08 6.41
C ASN A 32 -3.03 -5.92 5.19
N GLY A 33 -1.71 -5.89 5.39
CA GLY A 33 -0.77 -5.64 4.31
C GLY A 33 -0.78 -4.19 3.80
N ASN A 34 -1.17 -3.24 4.65
CA ASN A 34 -1.19 -1.82 4.31
C ASN A 34 0.17 -1.12 4.40
N ILE A 35 1.25 -1.82 4.76
CA ILE A 35 2.57 -1.23 4.93
C ILE A 35 3.54 -2.01 4.05
N TYR A 36 4.31 -1.29 3.23
CA TYR A 36 5.28 -1.89 2.31
C TYR A 36 6.67 -1.25 2.48
N PRO A 37 7.76 -2.02 2.66
CA PRO A 37 7.79 -3.49 2.77
C PRO A 37 7.02 -4.02 3.99
N THR A 38 6.55 -5.26 3.90
CA THR A 38 5.67 -5.86 4.92
C THR A 38 6.36 -5.89 6.29
N PRO A 39 5.69 -5.41 7.36
CA PRO A 39 6.19 -5.54 8.73
C PRO A 39 6.45 -6.99 9.13
N VAL A 40 7.54 -7.23 9.83
CA VAL A 40 7.89 -8.56 10.35
C VAL A 40 7.46 -8.67 11.81
N LEU A 41 6.84 -9.79 12.20
CA LEU A 41 6.46 -10.05 13.59
C LEU A 41 7.66 -10.63 14.35
N HIS A 42 8.25 -9.86 15.26
CA HIS A 42 9.29 -10.34 16.18
C HIS A 42 8.68 -10.55 17.57
N GLY A 43 8.43 -11.81 17.93
CA GLY A 43 7.72 -12.18 19.16
C GLY A 43 6.28 -11.68 19.16
N ARG A 44 5.97 -10.74 20.06
CA ARG A 44 4.61 -10.15 20.20
C ARG A 44 4.49 -8.77 19.56
N THR A 45 5.53 -8.29 18.89
CA THR A 45 5.62 -6.92 18.39
C THR A 45 6.01 -6.87 16.91
N TYR A 46 5.36 -6.00 16.15
CA TYR A 46 5.76 -5.74 14.77
C TYR A 46 7.01 -4.86 14.70
N ARG A 47 7.86 -5.20 13.74
CA ARG A 47 9.08 -4.50 13.37
C ARG A 47 8.96 -4.07 11.92
N VAL A 48 9.22 -2.81 11.66
CA VAL A 48 8.98 -2.17 10.36
C VAL A 48 10.28 -1.59 9.85
N ASN A 49 10.50 -1.64 8.53
CA ASN A 49 11.57 -0.86 7.93
C ASN A 49 11.25 0.64 8.10
N PRO A 50 12.15 1.49 8.60
CA PRO A 50 11.90 2.93 8.74
C PRO A 50 11.46 3.58 7.43
N ASP A 51 11.97 3.09 6.28
CA ASP A 51 11.64 3.59 4.94
C ASP A 51 10.36 2.96 4.35
N ALA A 52 9.63 2.14 5.13
CA ALA A 52 8.36 1.59 4.68
C ALA A 52 7.31 2.70 4.56
N PHE A 53 6.38 2.54 3.62
CA PHE A 53 5.30 3.50 3.40
C PHE A 53 3.93 2.82 3.46
N TYR A 54 2.89 3.61 3.74
CA TYR A 54 1.52 3.13 3.74
C TYR A 54 0.99 2.96 2.32
N ILE A 55 0.36 1.81 2.06
CA ILE A 55 -0.39 1.50 0.86
C ILE A 55 -1.87 1.26 1.19
N LYS A 56 -2.76 1.75 0.33
CA LYS A 56 -4.19 1.44 0.40
C LYS A 56 -4.46 0.24 -0.53
N PRO A 57 -4.57 -1.01 -0.03
CA PRO A 57 -4.74 -2.20 -0.85
C PRO A 57 -6.05 -2.13 -1.64
N ASN A 58 -7.11 -1.53 -1.09
CA ASN A 58 -8.37 -1.32 -1.82
C ASN A 58 -8.30 -0.18 -2.86
N LYS A 59 -7.12 0.39 -3.12
CA LYS A 59 -6.88 1.40 -4.16
C LYS A 59 -5.86 0.92 -5.20
N VAL A 60 -5.36 -0.32 -5.07
CA VAL A 60 -4.71 -0.95 -6.23
C VAL A 60 -5.83 -1.16 -7.24
N GLY A 61 -5.62 -0.70 -8.47
CA GLY A 61 -6.54 -1.03 -9.56
C GLY A 61 -6.51 -2.53 -9.78
N LEU A 62 -7.30 -3.28 -9.00
CA LEU A 62 -7.60 -4.69 -9.24
C LEU A 62 -8.21 -4.87 -10.64
N VAL A 63 -8.72 -3.77 -11.19
CA VAL A 63 -9.22 -3.64 -12.54
C VAL A 63 -8.35 -2.62 -13.28
N LEU A 64 -7.93 -3.00 -14.49
CA LEU A 64 -7.32 -2.09 -15.46
C LEU A 64 -8.40 -1.13 -15.98
N GLU A 65 -8.63 -0.05 -15.26
CA GLU A 65 -9.59 0.99 -15.64
C GLU A 65 -8.90 2.13 -16.37
N GLN A 66 -9.61 2.69 -17.36
CA GLN A 66 -9.19 3.93 -17.99
C GLN A 66 -9.49 5.08 -17.03
N HIS A 67 -8.47 5.66 -16.41
CA HIS A 67 -8.66 6.84 -15.57
C HIS A 67 -8.90 8.08 -16.44
N HIS A 68 -10.10 8.65 -16.37
CA HIS A 68 -10.43 9.91 -17.04
C HIS A 68 -10.41 11.05 -16.01
N PRO A 69 -9.32 11.85 -15.93
CA PRO A 69 -9.21 12.91 -14.92
C PRO A 69 -10.29 13.99 -15.05
N ASN A 70 -10.91 14.12 -16.22
CA ASN A 70 -11.94 15.14 -16.51
C ASN A 70 -13.35 14.53 -16.69
N GLY A 71 -13.57 13.27 -16.32
CA GLY A 71 -14.88 12.60 -16.43
C GLY A 71 -15.38 12.34 -17.87
N ARG A 72 -14.65 12.77 -18.90
CA ARG A 72 -14.97 12.48 -20.31
C ARG A 72 -14.64 11.01 -20.64
N THR A 73 -15.66 10.21 -20.88
CA THR A 73 -15.54 8.82 -21.31
C THR A 73 -15.13 8.73 -22.78
N GLY A 74 -13.82 8.73 -23.03
CA GLY A 74 -13.24 8.46 -24.36
C GLY A 74 -13.10 6.95 -24.67
N LYS A 75 -12.73 6.60 -25.90
CA LYS A 75 -12.33 5.22 -26.25
C LYS A 75 -11.09 4.80 -25.45
N LYS A 76 -10.98 3.50 -25.14
CA LYS A 76 -9.77 2.92 -24.53
C LYS A 76 -8.62 2.99 -25.51
N SER A 77 -7.39 3.12 -25.02
CA SER A 77 -6.21 3.00 -25.87
C SER A 77 -6.04 1.54 -26.30
N ALA A 78 -5.52 1.29 -27.50
CA ALA A 78 -5.28 -0.07 -28.00
C ALA A 78 -4.39 -0.90 -27.05
N LEU A 79 -3.44 -0.25 -26.35
CA LEU A 79 -2.62 -0.89 -25.33
C LEU A 79 -3.47 -1.36 -24.14
N LEU A 80 -4.36 -0.50 -23.63
CA LEU A 80 -5.21 -0.82 -22.49
C LEU A 80 -6.17 -1.97 -22.82
N GLU A 81 -6.73 -1.98 -24.03
CA GLU A 81 -7.57 -3.08 -24.51
C GLU A 81 -6.79 -4.41 -24.57
N ARG A 82 -5.55 -4.39 -25.07
CA ARG A 82 -4.69 -5.58 -25.12
C ARG A 82 -4.39 -6.10 -23.72
N LEU A 83 -4.03 -5.22 -22.78
CA LEU A 83 -3.75 -5.60 -21.39
C LEU A 83 -4.97 -6.19 -20.68
N ILE A 84 -6.16 -5.60 -20.89
CA ILE A 84 -7.42 -6.14 -20.36
C ILE A 84 -7.71 -7.53 -20.93
N ASN A 85 -7.50 -7.74 -22.22
CA ASN A 85 -7.76 -9.04 -22.85
C ASN A 85 -6.78 -10.12 -22.37
N GLU A 86 -5.50 -9.79 -22.20
CA GLU A 86 -4.51 -10.72 -21.64
C GLU A 86 -4.82 -11.07 -20.18
N SER A 87 -5.21 -10.08 -19.36
CA SER A 87 -5.57 -10.30 -17.95
C SER A 87 -6.74 -11.27 -17.77
N LYS A 88 -7.61 -11.45 -18.76
CA LYS A 88 -8.77 -12.37 -18.71
C LYS A 88 -8.46 -13.80 -19.14
N LYS A 89 -7.29 -14.06 -19.73
CA LYS A 89 -6.89 -15.39 -20.20
C LYS A 89 -6.29 -16.25 -19.08
N VAL A 90 -5.94 -15.64 -17.95
CA VAL A 90 -5.40 -16.27 -16.74
C VAL A 90 -6.57 -16.68 -15.84
#